data_AF-A0A4U1ADV6-F1
#
_entry.id   AF-A0A4U1ADV6-F1
#
_cell.length_a   1.000
_cell.length_b   1.000
_cell.length_c   1.000
_cell.angle_alpha   90.00
_cell.angle_beta   90.00
_cell.angle_gamma   90.00
#
_symmetry.space_group_name_H-M   'P 1'
#
loop_
_entity.id
_entity.type
_entity.pdbx_description
1 polymer ?
#
loop_
_entity_poly.entity_id
_entity_poly.type
_entity_poly.pdbx_seq_one_letter_code
_entity_poly.pdbx_strand_id
1 'polypeptide(L)' 'MEQYPEQIDGLHRYAELYEARGELQRAADYYHPTADFAEKAEGFGKISADFFRKKATQLES' A
#
# COMPACT_ATOMS: atom_id res chain seq x y z
N MET A 1 9.55 -9.72 -18.81
CA MET A 1 9.07 -9.85 -17.42
C MET A 1 9.48 -8.58 -16.71
N GLU A 2 8.65 -7.55 -16.78
CA GLU A 2 8.84 -6.39 -15.91
C GLU A 2 8.19 -6.73 -14.57
N GLN A 3 8.96 -7.40 -13.73
CA GLN A 3 8.61 -7.58 -12.34
C GLN A 3 8.79 -6.20 -11.68
N TYR A 4 7.67 -5.57 -11.29
CA TYR A 4 7.64 -4.39 -10.41
C TYR A 4 7.34 -4.72 -8.92
N PRO A 5 7.80 -5.83 -8.31
CA PRO A 5 7.54 -6.11 -6.90
C PRO A 5 8.24 -5.11 -5.97
N GLU A 6 9.38 -4.55 -6.40
CA GLU A 6 10.20 -3.61 -5.60
C GLU A 6 9.51 -2.26 -5.33
N GLN A 7 8.66 -1.79 -6.25
CA GLN A 7 7.98 -0.49 -6.13
C GLN A 7 6.80 -0.55 -5.14
N ILE A 8 6.04 -1.64 -5.19
CA ILE A 8 5.00 -1.93 -4.19
C ILE A 8 5.65 -2.15 -2.83
N ASP A 9 6.78 -2.87 -2.78
CA ASP A 9 7.52 -3.11 -1.54
C ASP A 9 7.98 -1.80 -0.89
N GLY A 10 8.49 -0.83 -1.66
CA GLY A 10 8.94 0.46 -1.13
C GLY A 10 7.81 1.28 -0.49
N LEU A 11 6.70 1.49 -1.21
CA LEU A 11 5.57 2.25 -0.68
C LEU A 11 4.90 1.55 0.50
N HIS A 12 4.75 0.23 0.41
CA HIS A 12 4.17 -0.56 1.48
C HIS A 12 5.00 -0.46 2.76
N ARG A 13 6.34 -0.56 2.66
CA ARG A 13 7.24 -0.43 3.81
C ARG A 13 7.22 0.94 4.47
N TYR A 14 7.05 2.01 3.70
CA TYR A 14 6.83 3.34 4.28
C TYR A 14 5.51 3.39 5.05
N ALA A 15 4.44 2.80 4.50
CA ALA A 15 3.14 2.72 5.17
C ALA A 15 3.26 1.98 6.53
N GLU A 16 3.90 0.81 6.54
CA GLU A 16 4.15 0.04 7.76
C GLU A 16 5.00 0.81 8.79
N LEU A 17 6.02 1.56 8.34
CA LEU A 17 6.86 2.37 9.22
C LEU A 17 6.05 3.48 9.92
N TYR A 18 5.22 4.21 9.17
CA TYR A 18 4.41 5.27 9.75
C TYR A 18 3.30 4.71 10.64
N GLU A 19 2.71 3.56 10.30
CA GLU A 19 1.76 2.86 11.16
C GLU A 19 2.41 2.45 12.49
N ALA A 20 3.61 1.86 12.44
CA ALA A 20 4.36 1.48 13.64
C ALA A 20 4.74 2.68 14.52
N ARG A 21 4.83 3.88 13.94
CA ARG A 21 5.08 5.15 14.66
C ARG A 21 3.80 5.81 15.19
N GLY A 22 2.62 5.26 14.90
CA GLY A 22 1.33 5.84 15.24
C GLY A 22 0.95 7.05 14.37
N GLU A 23 1.67 7.28 13.26
CA GLU A 23 1.41 8.36 12.31
C GLU A 23 0.37 7.92 11.27
N LEU A 24 -0.85 7.59 11.73
CA LEU A 24 -1.86 6.83 10.99
C LEU A 24 -2.26 7.51 9.66
N GLN A 25 -2.45 8.83 9.66
CA GLN A 25 -2.77 9.57 8.44
C GLN A 25 -1.65 9.44 7.39
N ARG A 26 -0.38 9.54 7.80
CA ARG A 26 0.74 9.37 6.88
C ARG A 26 0.82 7.93 6.38
N ALA A 27 0.55 6.96 7.23
CA ALA A 27 0.48 5.56 6.80
C ALA A 27 -0.58 5.36 5.71
N ALA A 28 -1.78 5.94 5.88
CA ALA A 28 -2.84 5.92 4.87
C ALA A 28 -2.38 6.56 3.53
N ASP A 29 -1.68 7.70 3.60
CA ASP A 29 -1.14 8.40 2.42
C ASP A 29 -0.18 7.52 1.59
N TYR A 30 0.48 6.52 2.20
CA TYR A 30 1.31 5.53 1.50
C TYR A 30 0.56 4.24 1.12
N TYR A 31 -0.47 3.83 1.87
CA TYR A 31 -1.28 2.66 1.51
C TYR A 31 -2.14 2.90 0.26
N HIS A 32 -2.65 4.11 0.03
CA HIS A 32 -3.39 4.46 -1.20
C HIS A 32 -2.60 4.24 -2.49
N PRO A 33 -1.41 4.84 -2.67
CA PRO A 33 -0.61 4.59 -3.88
C PRO A 33 -0.13 3.15 -3.96
N THR A 34 0.11 2.46 -2.83
CA THR A 34 0.41 1.01 -2.82
C THR A 34 -0.74 0.21 -3.45
N ALA A 35 -1.99 0.54 -3.12
CA ALA A 35 -3.16 -0.07 -3.73
C ALA A 35 -3.25 0.20 -5.24
N ASP A 36 -3.01 1.45 -5.65
CA ASP A 36 -3.06 1.85 -7.06
C ASP A 36 -1.97 1.16 -7.91
N PHE A 37 -0.79 0.94 -7.35
CA PHE A 37 0.27 0.16 -8.01
C PHE A 37 -0.08 -1.32 -8.07
N ALA A 38 -0.59 -1.90 -6.98
CA ALA A 38 -1.01 -3.30 -6.95
C ALA A 38 -2.14 -3.61 -7.95
N GLU A 39 -2.99 -2.63 -8.27
CA GLU A 39 -4.06 -2.76 -9.25
C GLU A 39 -3.54 -2.75 -10.71
N LYS A 40 -2.40 -2.12 -10.96
CA LYS A 40 -1.80 -1.94 -12.30
C LYS A 40 -0.64 -2.89 -12.60
N ALA A 41 -0.01 -3.46 -11.58
CA ALA A 41 1.19 -4.29 -11.73
C ALA A 41 0.84 -5.75 -12.05
N GLU A 42 1.48 -6.32 -13.08
CA GLU A 42 1.41 -7.75 -13.33
C GLU A 42 2.01 -8.54 -12.15
N GLY A 43 1.22 -9.42 -11.52
CA GLY A 43 1.65 -10.25 -10.39
C GLY A 43 1.09 -9.81 -9.03
N PHE A 44 0.51 -8.61 -8.92
CA PHE A 44 -0.35 -8.25 -7.81
C PHE A 44 -1.80 -8.27 -8.30
N GLY A 45 -2.63 -9.08 -7.65
CA GLY A 45 -4.03 -9.24 -8.03
C GLY A 45 -4.91 -8.20 -7.34
N LYS A 46 -6.16 -8.10 -7.80
CA LYS A 46 -7.22 -7.29 -7.17
C LYS A 46 -7.30 -7.48 -5.65
N ILE A 47 -7.07 -8.70 -5.16
CA ILE A 47 -7.07 -9.03 -3.72
C ILE A 47 -6.05 -8.18 -2.94
N SER A 48 -4.85 -7.99 -3.49
CA SER A 48 -3.81 -7.19 -2.84
C SER A 48 -4.16 -5.70 -2.85
N ALA A 49 -4.67 -5.19 -3.97
CA ALA A 49 -5.14 -3.81 -4.06
C ALA A 49 -6.28 -3.52 -3.07
N ASP A 50 -7.26 -4.42 -2.98
CA ASP A 50 -8.39 -4.31 -2.04
C ASP A 50 -7.90 -4.35 -0.58
N PHE A 51 -6.89 -5.16 -0.27
CA PHE A 51 -6.27 -5.18 1.06
C PHE A 51 -5.65 -3.83 1.43
N PHE A 52 -4.80 -3.27 0.56
CA PHE A 52 -4.14 -1.99 0.81
C PHE A 52 -5.15 -0.84 0.91
N ARG A 53 -6.17 -0.83 0.04
CA ARG A 53 -7.22 0.19 0.07
C ARG A 53 -8.05 0.12 1.35
N LYS A 54 -8.42 -1.09 1.79
CA LYS A 54 -9.10 -1.28 3.08
C LYS A 54 -8.25 -0.80 4.25
N LYS A 55 -6.95 -1.11 4.22
CA LYS A 55 -6.01 -0.71 5.26
C LYS A 55 -5.89 0.81 5.36
N ALA A 56 -5.79 1.52 4.23
CA ALA A 56 -5.78 2.97 4.19
C ALA A 56 -7.04 3.56 4.86
N THR A 57 -8.23 3.12 4.46
CA THR A 57 -9.50 3.60 5.04
C THR A 57 -9.62 3.35 6.54
N GLN A 58 -9.05 2.25 7.05
CA GLN A 58 -9.05 1.96 8.50
C GLN A 58 -8.16 2.91 9.29
N LEU A 59 -7.08 3.41 8.70
CA LEU A 59 -6.11 4.30 9.36
C LEU A 59 -6.53 5.78 9.32
N GLU A 60 -7.48 6.12 8.44
CA GLU A 60 -8.10 7.44 8.34
C GLU A 60 -9.25 7.65 9.36
N SER A 61 -9.69 6.58 10.02
CA SER A 61 -10.79 6.57 11.01
C SER A 61 -10.30 6.84 12.43
#